data_AF-A0A1B3M2P7-F1
#
_entry.id   AF-A0A1B3M2P7-F1
#
_cell.length_a   1.000
_cell.length_b   1.000
_cell.length_c   1.000
_cell.angle_alpha   90.00
_cell.angle_beta   90.00
_cell.angle_gamma   90.00
#
_symmetry.space_group_name_H-M   'P 1'
#
loop_
_entity.id
_entity.type
_entity.pdbx_description
1 polymer ?
#
loop_
_entity_poly.entity_id
_entity_poly.type
_entity_poly.pdbx_seq_one_letter_code
_entity_poly.pdbx_strand_id
1 'polypeptide(L)'
;MSRVTLHRIEKGEPSVTGGAWANAMAALGMTLLARNTEDAQATGTSPADLNEWIPVRVRLADYPQLKALAWQVHGTDTLTPMEALGIYERNARHLDTAAMSVAEQALLQALRTGLGGGASVGMSDV
;
A
#
# COMPACT_ATOMS: atom_id res chain seq x y z
N MET A 1 17.06 13.83 -29.74
CA MET A 1 18.09 13.66 -28.68
C MET A 1 19.27 12.88 -29.27
N SER A 2 20.52 13.26 -29.00
CA SER A 2 21.71 12.57 -29.55
C SER A 2 22.07 11.32 -28.72
N ARG A 3 22.66 10.31 -29.37
CA ARG A 3 23.25 9.13 -28.70
C ARG A 3 24.28 9.52 -27.65
N VAL A 4 25.06 10.58 -27.90
CA VAL A 4 26.05 11.09 -26.94
C VAL A 4 25.36 11.63 -25.68
N THR A 5 24.23 12.34 -25.83
CA THR A 5 23.45 12.84 -24.69
C THR A 5 22.85 11.68 -23.87
N LEU A 6 22.38 10.62 -24.53
CA LEU A 6 21.89 9.42 -23.84
C LEU A 6 22.99 8.72 -23.04
N HIS A 7 24.17 8.56 -23.62
CA HIS A 7 25.28 7.91 -22.94
C HIS A 7 25.72 8.68 -21.67
N ARG A 8 25.70 10.01 -21.73
CA ARG A 8 26.01 10.89 -20.59
C ARG A 8 24.94 10.79 -19.49
N ILE A 9 23.67 10.66 -19.88
CA ILE A 9 22.54 10.36 -18.98
C ILE A 9 22.79 9.02 -18.27
N GLU A 10 23.13 7.96 -19.01
CA GLU A 10 23.41 6.62 -18.46
C GLU A 10 24.59 6.60 -17.48
N LYS A 11 25.61 7.43 -17.73
CA LYS A 11 26.77 7.60 -16.83
C LYS A 11 26.52 8.53 -15.65
N GLY A 12 25.36 9.17 -15.58
CA GLY A 12 25.01 10.10 -14.50
C GLY A 12 25.84 11.39 -14.50
N GLU A 13 26.25 11.89 -15.67
CA GLU A 13 27.05 13.11 -15.72
C GLU A 13 26.26 14.35 -15.22
N PRO A 14 26.81 15.16 -14.30
CA PRO A 14 26.08 16.25 -13.64
C PRO A 14 25.78 17.45 -14.56
N SER A 15 26.44 17.54 -15.72
CA SER A 15 26.25 18.62 -16.70
C SER A 15 25.14 18.34 -17.72
N VAL A 16 24.34 17.28 -17.51
CA VAL A 16 23.17 16.99 -18.34
C VAL A 16 22.00 17.90 -17.92
N THR A 17 21.42 18.63 -18.87
CA THR A 17 20.26 19.48 -18.62
C THR A 17 19.03 18.63 -18.30
N GLY A 18 18.18 19.09 -17.38
CA GLY A 18 16.92 18.39 -17.04
C GLY A 18 16.01 18.14 -18.26
N GLY A 19 16.05 19.01 -19.26
CA GLY A 19 15.31 18.83 -20.52
C GLY A 19 15.78 17.63 -21.36
N ALA A 20 17.04 17.19 -21.22
CA ALA A 20 17.52 15.98 -21.89
C ALA A 20 16.92 14.71 -21.25
N TRP A 21 16.81 14.69 -19.92
CA TRP A 21 16.10 13.63 -19.18
C TRP A 21 14.61 13.59 -19.55
N ALA A 22 13.94 14.74 -19.62
CA ALA A 22 12.55 14.83 -20.05
C ALA A 22 12.32 14.27 -21.46
N ASN A 23 13.21 14.58 -22.41
CA ASN A 23 13.15 14.03 -23.76
C ASN A 23 13.35 12.51 -23.80
N ALA A 24 14.24 11.97 -22.97
CA ALA A 24 14.45 10.53 -22.86
C ALA A 24 13.19 9.83 -22.31
N MET A 25 12.57 10.39 -21.27
CA MET A 25 11.32 9.87 -20.70
C MET A 25 10.16 9.92 -21.70
N ALA A 26 10.01 11.03 -22.43
CA ALA A 26 8.99 11.15 -23.47
C ALA A 26 9.17 10.10 -24.60
N ALA A 27 10.41 9.83 -25.01
CA ALA A 27 10.71 8.81 -26.02
C ALA A 27 10.36 7.37 -25.56
N LEU A 28 10.34 7.14 -24.25
CA LEU A 28 9.95 5.87 -23.63
C LEU A 28 8.46 5.81 -23.27
N GLY A 29 7.68 6.86 -23.59
CA GLY A 29 6.26 6.94 -23.24
C GLY A 29 5.99 7.20 -21.76
N MET A 30 6.97 7.72 -21.02
CA MET A 30 6.83 8.09 -19.61
C MET A 30 6.46 9.56 -19.44
N THR A 31 5.67 9.86 -18.42
CA THR A 31 5.28 11.23 -18.05
C THR A 31 6.06 11.70 -16.82
N LEU A 32 6.63 12.91 -16.90
CA LEU A 32 7.27 13.55 -15.76
C LEU A 32 6.20 14.19 -14.84
N LEU A 33 6.18 13.82 -13.57
CA LEU A 33 5.29 14.41 -12.57
C LEU A 33 6.12 15.09 -11.48
N ALA A 34 5.89 16.39 -11.28
CA ALA A 34 6.35 17.09 -10.10
C ALA A 34 5.37 16.77 -8.96
N ARG A 35 5.89 16.22 -7.86
CA ARG A 35 5.12 15.98 -6.63
C ARG A 35 5.59 16.94 -5.56
N ASN A 36 4.67 17.52 -4.80
CA ASN A 36 5.05 18.30 -3.64
C ASN A 36 5.50 17.35 -2.52
N THR A 37 6.27 17.87 -1.56
CA THR A 37 6.70 17.10 -0.38
C THR A 37 5.52 16.59 0.45
N GLU A 38 4.38 17.27 0.36
CA GLU A 38 3.11 16.88 0.97
C GLU A 38 2.47 15.70 0.22
N ASP A 39 2.48 15.71 -1.13
CA ASP A 39 2.03 14.58 -1.97
C ASP A 39 2.93 13.34 -1.79
N ALA A 40 4.22 13.55 -1.52
CA ALA A 40 5.16 12.48 -1.21
C ALA A 40 4.85 11.83 0.15
N GLN A 41 4.40 12.61 1.13
CA GLN A 41 3.94 12.11 2.44
C GLN A 41 2.52 11.53 2.37
N ALA A 42 1.68 11.98 1.44
CA ALA A 42 0.38 11.39 1.11
C ALA A 42 0.49 9.99 0.46
N THR A 43 1.70 9.44 0.29
CA THR A 43 1.92 8.00 0.08
C THR A 43 1.55 7.17 1.33
N GLY A 44 1.02 7.80 2.39
CA GLY A 44 0.09 7.15 3.30
C GLY A 44 -1.19 6.75 2.56
N THR A 45 -1.12 5.62 1.86
CA THR A 45 -2.21 4.78 1.38
C THR A 45 -3.53 5.54 1.14
N SER A 46 -3.70 6.08 -0.06
CA SER A 46 -5.01 6.58 -0.47
C SER A 46 -6.06 5.48 -0.29
N PRO A 47 -7.26 5.76 0.25
CA PRO A 47 -8.30 4.75 0.48
C PRO A 47 -8.69 3.97 -0.78
N ALA A 48 -8.53 4.58 -1.95
CA ALA A 48 -8.79 3.98 -3.26
C ALA A 48 -7.79 2.87 -3.63
N ASP A 49 -6.52 2.98 -3.20
CA ASP A 49 -5.47 2.02 -3.56
C ASP A 49 -5.54 0.72 -2.74
N LEU A 50 -6.19 0.74 -1.57
CA LEU A 50 -6.32 -0.44 -0.71
C LEU A 50 -7.13 -1.55 -1.36
N ASN A 51 -8.15 -1.24 -2.17
CA ASN A 51 -8.91 -2.27 -2.87
C ASN A 51 -8.05 -3.09 -3.84
N GLU A 52 -6.91 -2.55 -4.29
CA GLU A 52 -6.00 -3.19 -5.24
C GLU A 52 -4.68 -3.68 -4.59
N TRP A 53 -4.40 -3.28 -3.35
CA TRP A 53 -3.14 -3.63 -2.69
C TRP A 53 -3.28 -3.90 -1.18
N ILE A 54 -2.65 -4.98 -0.72
CA ILE A 54 -2.53 -5.31 0.71
C ILE A 54 -1.27 -4.65 1.29
N PRO A 55 -1.40 -3.78 2.30
CA PRO A 55 -0.25 -3.12 2.92
C PRO A 55 0.61 -4.12 3.69
N VAL A 56 1.93 -4.04 3.58
CA VAL A 56 2.86 -4.96 4.29
C VAL A 56 2.76 -4.80 5.82
N ARG A 57 2.41 -3.61 6.30
CA ARG A 57 2.16 -3.30 7.71
C ARG A 57 0.91 -2.47 7.88
N VAL A 58 0.04 -2.92 8.78
CA VAL A 58 -1.22 -2.26 9.13
C VAL A 58 -1.00 -1.48 10.43
N ARG A 59 -1.03 -0.15 10.38
CA ARG A 59 -0.88 0.69 11.58
C ARG A 59 -2.23 0.82 12.29
N LEU A 60 -2.28 0.47 13.57
CA LEU A 60 -3.52 0.51 14.36
C LEU A 60 -4.10 1.92 14.51
N ALA A 61 -3.25 2.95 14.48
CA ALA A 61 -3.70 4.34 14.61
C ALA A 61 -4.62 4.80 13.47
N ASP A 62 -4.49 4.18 12.28
CA ASP A 62 -5.22 4.58 11.07
C ASP A 62 -6.60 3.87 10.97
N TYR A 63 -6.84 2.86 11.80
CA TYR A 63 -7.99 1.96 11.75
C TYR A 63 -8.64 1.83 13.14
N PRO A 64 -9.59 2.71 13.50
CA PRO A 64 -10.10 2.81 14.86
C PRO A 64 -10.89 1.59 15.32
N GLN A 65 -11.65 0.93 14.43
CA GLN A 65 -12.34 -0.31 14.78
C GLN A 65 -11.34 -1.44 14.99
N LEU A 66 -10.34 -1.59 14.11
CA LEU A 66 -9.28 -2.58 14.28
C LEU A 66 -8.53 -2.38 15.61
N LYS A 67 -8.21 -1.14 15.95
CA LYS A 67 -7.55 -0.79 17.22
C LYS A 67 -8.40 -1.16 18.44
N ALA A 68 -9.70 -0.92 18.40
CA ALA A 68 -10.61 -1.29 19.49
C ALA A 68 -10.68 -2.82 19.67
N LEU A 69 -10.63 -3.58 18.57
CA LEU A 69 -10.66 -5.05 18.59
C LEU A 69 -9.31 -5.67 18.99
N ALA A 70 -8.20 -5.01 18.70
CA ALA A 70 -6.84 -5.47 18.99
C ALA A 70 -6.41 -5.30 20.46
N TRP A 71 -7.35 -5.29 21.42
CA TRP A 71 -7.07 -5.05 22.84
C TRP A 71 -6.09 -6.07 23.46
N GLN A 72 -6.01 -7.29 22.92
CA GLN A 72 -5.06 -8.33 23.34
C GLN A 72 -3.64 -8.11 22.80
N VAL A 73 -3.49 -7.25 21.80
CA VAL A 73 -2.21 -6.94 21.18
C VAL A 73 -1.56 -5.84 22.02
N HIS A 74 -0.67 -6.24 22.92
CA HIS A 74 0.08 -5.31 23.76
C HIS A 74 1.44 -4.97 23.13
N GLY A 75 1.77 -3.67 23.09
CA GLY A 75 3.13 -3.20 22.78
C GLY A 75 3.50 -3.08 21.31
N THR A 76 2.57 -3.24 20.37
CA THR A 76 2.82 -3.05 18.94
C THR A 76 1.78 -2.13 18.30
N ASP A 77 2.25 -1.04 17.68
CA ASP A 77 1.38 -0.11 16.93
C ASP A 77 1.08 -0.59 15.50
N THR A 78 1.72 -1.67 15.07
CA THR A 78 1.60 -2.21 13.71
C THR A 78 1.37 -3.72 13.72
N LEU A 79 0.50 -4.18 12.84
CA LEU A 79 0.17 -5.59 12.61
C LEU A 79 0.59 -6.02 11.20
N THR A 80 0.84 -7.32 11.03
CA THR A 80 0.87 -7.94 9.71
C THR A 80 -0.55 -8.07 9.14
N PRO A 81 -0.70 -8.18 7.81
CA PRO A 81 -2.01 -8.38 7.16
C PRO A 81 -2.79 -9.58 7.68
N MET A 82 -2.10 -10.70 7.93
CA MET A 82 -2.72 -11.91 8.47
C MET A 82 -3.23 -11.71 9.90
N GLU A 83 -2.47 -11.02 10.75
CA GLU A 83 -2.90 -10.71 12.11
C GLU A 83 -4.13 -9.80 12.09
N ALA A 84 -4.12 -8.77 11.24
CA ALA A 84 -5.25 -7.86 11.08
C ALA A 84 -6.51 -8.61 10.64
N LEU A 85 -6.43 -9.45 9.60
CA LEU A 85 -7.57 -10.28 9.16
C LEU A 85 -8.07 -11.21 10.27
N GLY A 86 -7.15 -11.92 10.94
CA GLY A 86 -7.52 -12.83 12.02
C GLY A 86 -8.18 -12.12 13.21
N ILE A 87 -7.82 -10.88 13.52
CA ILE A 87 -8.49 -10.07 14.55
C ILE A 87 -9.91 -9.71 14.12
N TYR A 88 -10.10 -9.28 12.87
CA TYR A 88 -11.45 -9.00 12.35
C TYR A 88 -12.36 -10.23 12.38
N GLU A 89 -11.86 -11.38 11.95
CA GLU A 89 -12.64 -12.62 11.90
C GLU A 89 -13.03 -13.13 13.29
N ARG A 90 -12.06 -13.20 14.23
CA ARG A 90 -12.34 -13.64 15.61
C ARG A 90 -13.30 -12.72 16.35
N ASN A 91 -13.33 -11.43 16.00
CA ASN A 91 -14.16 -10.43 16.65
C ASN A 91 -15.34 -9.96 15.79
N ALA A 92 -15.76 -10.75 14.79
CA ALA A 92 -16.81 -10.34 13.84
C ALA A 92 -18.11 -9.88 14.52
N ARG A 93 -18.50 -10.49 15.65
CA ARG A 93 -19.69 -10.10 16.43
C ARG A 93 -19.58 -8.74 17.15
N HIS A 94 -18.37 -8.21 17.29
CA HIS A 94 -18.07 -6.91 17.93
C HIS A 94 -17.67 -5.85 16.90
N LEU A 95 -17.64 -6.21 15.61
CA LEU A 95 -17.30 -5.29 14.55
C LEU A 95 -18.50 -4.40 14.22
N ASP A 96 -18.36 -3.10 14.44
CA ASP A 96 -19.34 -2.11 14.00
C ASP A 96 -18.98 -1.60 12.60
N THR A 97 -19.56 -2.24 11.58
CA THR A 97 -19.31 -1.88 10.17
C THR A 97 -19.84 -0.50 9.80
N ALA A 98 -20.83 0.02 10.54
CA ALA A 98 -21.40 1.34 10.29
C ALA A 98 -20.48 2.46 10.78
N ALA A 99 -19.66 2.18 11.80
CA ALA A 99 -18.66 3.10 12.34
C ALA A 99 -17.30 3.04 11.62
N MET A 100 -17.10 2.11 10.67
CA MET A 100 -15.85 1.99 9.91
C MET A 100 -15.69 3.14 8.92
N SER A 101 -14.48 3.69 8.82
CA SER A 101 -14.15 4.63 7.76
C SER A 101 -14.09 3.93 6.40
N VAL A 102 -14.21 4.70 5.31
CA VAL A 102 -14.08 4.16 3.94
C VAL A 102 -12.74 3.45 3.73
N ALA A 103 -11.64 3.98 4.30
CA ALA A 103 -10.32 3.37 4.22
C ALA A 103 -10.25 2.03 4.99
N GLU A 104 -10.90 1.96 6.15
CA GLU A 104 -10.94 0.75 6.96
C GLU A 104 -11.78 -0.36 6.31
N GLN A 105 -12.88 0.01 5.64
CA GLN A 105 -13.67 -0.91 4.82
C GLN A 105 -12.87 -1.43 3.62
N ALA A 106 -12.14 -0.56 2.93
CA ALA A 106 -11.28 -0.93 1.80
C ALA A 106 -10.17 -1.90 2.25
N LEU A 107 -9.52 -1.63 3.38
CA LEU A 107 -8.52 -2.54 3.97
C LEU A 107 -9.14 -3.92 4.25
N LEU A 108 -10.28 -3.98 4.94
CA LEU A 108 -10.93 -5.26 5.27
C LEU A 108 -11.26 -6.07 4.01
N GLN A 109 -11.75 -5.39 2.96
CA GLN A 109 -12.05 -6.03 1.69
C GLN A 109 -10.81 -6.55 0.98
N ALA A 110 -9.72 -5.79 0.98
CA ALA A 110 -8.43 -6.19 0.42
C ALA A 110 -7.87 -7.43 1.12
N LEU A 111 -7.91 -7.43 2.46
CA LEU A 111 -7.45 -8.54 3.28
C LEU A 111 -8.25 -9.82 3.00
N ARG A 112 -9.58 -9.73 2.94
CA ARG A 112 -10.44 -10.86 2.58
C ARG A 112 -10.16 -11.38 1.18
N THR A 113 -9.96 -10.49 0.23
CA THR A 113 -9.71 -10.86 -1.18
C THR A 113 -8.36 -11.54 -1.36
N GLY A 114 -7.29 -11.01 -0.77
CA GLY A 114 -5.95 -11.56 -0.98
C GLY A 114 -5.50 -12.62 0.03
N LEU A 115 -6.15 -12.76 1.19
CA LEU A 115 -5.76 -13.73 2.24
C LEU A 115 -6.90 -14.68 2.66
N GLY A 116 -8.17 -14.33 2.41
CA GLY A 116 -9.34 -15.11 2.87
C GLY A 116 -9.50 -16.49 2.21
N GLY A 117 -8.76 -16.77 1.13
CA GLY A 117 -8.73 -18.09 0.49
C GLY A 117 -7.81 -19.13 1.14
N GLY A 118 -6.97 -18.73 2.11
CA GLY A 118 -5.95 -19.60 2.71
C GLY A 118 -6.45 -20.56 3.80
N ALA A 119 -7.66 -20.39 4.31
CA ALA A 119 -8.20 -21.24 5.38
C ALA A 119 -8.90 -22.53 4.89
N SER A 120 -9.14 -22.68 3.59
CA SER A 120 -9.83 -23.85 3.02
C SER A 120 -8.97 -24.73 2.12
N VAL A 121 -7.69 -24.42 1.93
CA VAL A 121 -6.77 -25.21 1.09
C VAL A 121 -5.52 -25.56 1.89
N GLY A 122 -5.58 -26.66 2.65
CA GLY A 122 -4.40 -27.15 3.37
C GLY A 122 -4.64 -28.19 4.46
N MET A 123 -5.53 -29.19 4.26
CA MET A 123 -5.43 -30.48 4.97
C MET A 123 -6.19 -31.62 4.26
N SER A 124 -6.07 -31.71 2.93
CA SER A 124 -6.48 -32.91 2.21
C SER A 124 -5.38 -33.28 1.22
N ASP A 125 -4.37 -33.98 1.70
CA ASP A 125 -3.69 -35.09 1.02
C ASP A 125 -2.50 -35.53 1.89
N VAL A 126 -2.66 -36.66 2.59
CA VAL A 126 -1.98 -37.97 2.41
C VAL A 126 -2.50 -38.92 3.48
#